data_AF-A0A7X9Q4D8-F1
#
_entry.id   AF-A0A7X9Q4D8-F1
#
_cell.length_a   1.000
_cell.length_b   1.000
_cell.length_c   1.000
_cell.angle_alpha   90.00
_cell.angle_beta   90.00
_cell.angle_gamma   90.00
#
_symmetry.space_group_name_H-M   'P 1'
#
loop_
_entity.id
_entity.type
_entity.pdbx_description
1 polymer ?
#
loop_
_entity_poly.entity_id
_entity_poly.type
_entity_poly.pdbx_seq_one_letter_code
_entity_poly.pdbx_strand_id
1 'polypeptide(L)'
;MCQPTRKPYQCIIPPYISDKISSSPAGDADLDIDPNRSGERRFRNKRKALRRLSKARRSLMANVYNADDAEEMIIELYDAGQLPILPGEMVWQSGQSPKPKEKIAKEAIKGAENTWSVYKKLFNRNSIDNMG
;
A
#
# COMPACT_ATOMS: atom_id res chain seq x y z
N MET A 1 -3.15 -8.05 -25.32
CA MET A 1 -2.47 -8.16 -24.01
C MET A 1 -2.64 -6.85 -23.25
N CYS A 2 -3.35 -6.86 -22.11
CA CYS A 2 -3.58 -5.66 -21.31
C CYS A 2 -2.29 -5.25 -20.60
N GLN A 3 -1.61 -4.21 -21.08
CA GLN A 3 -0.50 -3.62 -20.34
C GLN A 3 -0.97 -3.14 -18.96
N PRO A 4 -0.19 -3.36 -17.88
CA PRO A 4 -0.56 -2.89 -16.55
C PRO A 4 -0.54 -1.36 -16.52
N THR A 5 -1.70 -0.75 -16.75
CA THR A 5 -1.90 0.68 -16.49
C THR A 5 -1.80 0.88 -14.98
N ARG A 6 -0.71 1.53 -14.53
CA ARG A 6 -0.49 1.85 -13.12
C ARG A 6 -1.72 2.50 -12.52
N LYS A 7 -2.24 1.85 -11.47
CA LYS A 7 -3.37 2.38 -10.70
C LYS A 7 -2.83 3.50 -9.80
N PRO A 8 -3.47 4.67 -9.76
CA PRO A 8 -3.12 5.71 -8.79
C PRO A 8 -3.20 5.16 -7.35
N TYR A 9 -2.56 5.81 -6.36
CA TYR A 9 -2.73 5.46 -4.94
C TYR A 9 -4.22 5.25 -4.61
N GLN A 10 -4.58 4.00 -4.30
CA GLN A 10 -5.93 3.59 -3.95
C GLN A 10 -6.02 3.60 -2.42
N CYS A 11 -6.58 4.68 -1.87
CA CYS A 11 -6.84 4.77 -0.45
C CYS A 11 -8.17 4.07 -0.16
N ILE A 12 -8.23 3.26 0.91
CA ILE A 12 -9.47 2.57 1.32
C ILE A 12 -10.53 3.59 1.77
N ILE A 13 -10.10 4.69 2.38
CA ILE A 13 -10.99 5.80 2.75
C ILE A 13 -11.23 6.70 1.53
N PRO A 14 -12.49 6.81 1.05
CA PRO A 14 -12.83 7.67 -0.08
C PRO A 14 -12.82 9.16 0.31
N PRO A 15 -12.49 10.06 -0.64
CA PRO A 15 -12.43 11.52 -0.44
C PRO A 15 -13.56 12.16 0.36
N TYR A 16 -14.81 11.81 0.06
CA TYR A 16 -15.97 12.49 0.64
C TYR A 16 -16.14 12.18 2.13
N ILE A 17 -15.60 11.05 2.62
CA ILE A 17 -15.63 10.71 4.04
C ILE A 17 -14.69 11.66 4.79
N SER A 18 -13.45 11.81 4.33
CA SER A 18 -12.51 12.77 4.90
C SER A 18 -13.05 14.20 4.83
N ASP A 19 -13.64 14.60 3.69
CA ASP A 19 -14.28 15.92 3.53
C ASP A 19 -15.42 16.13 4.54
N LYS A 20 -16.22 15.09 4.83
CA LYS A 20 -17.31 15.15 5.82
C LYS A 20 -16.81 15.23 7.25
N ILE A 21 -15.79 14.47 7.60
CA ILE A 21 -15.24 14.51 8.96
C ILE A 21 -14.65 15.90 9.24
N SER A 22 -13.89 16.48 8.30
CA SER A 22 -13.35 17.84 8.45
C SER A 22 -14.40 18.96 8.52
N SER A 23 -15.63 18.70 8.05
CA SER A 23 -16.74 19.66 8.12
C SER A 23 -17.61 19.48 9.38
N SER A 24 -17.36 18.44 10.17
CA SER A 24 -18.17 18.10 11.35
C SER A 24 -17.65 18.81 12.59
N PRO A 25 -18.51 19.41 13.42
CA PRO A 25 -18.12 19.98 14.73
C PRO A 25 -17.53 18.94 15.69
N ALA A 26 -17.84 17.65 15.49
CA ALA A 26 -17.28 16.54 16.28
C ALA A 26 -15.95 15.99 15.69
N GLY A 27 -15.54 16.47 14.51
CA GLY A 27 -14.49 15.82 13.71
C GLY A 27 -13.05 16.18 14.09
N ASP A 28 -12.80 17.33 14.71
CA ASP A 28 -11.45 17.82 14.99
C ASP A 28 -10.92 17.46 16.38
N ALA A 29 -11.79 17.27 17.39
CA ALA A 29 -11.35 17.06 18.76
C ALA A 29 -11.03 15.58 19.12
N ASP A 30 -11.66 14.62 18.43
CA ASP A 30 -11.66 13.21 18.84
C ASP A 30 -10.98 12.25 17.83
N LEU A 31 -10.67 12.71 16.60
CA LEU A 31 -10.26 11.80 15.52
C LEU A 31 -8.82 11.98 15.00
N ASP A 32 -8.05 12.96 15.50
CA ASP A 32 -6.63 13.18 15.16
C ASP A 32 -6.31 13.07 13.64
N ILE A 33 -7.08 13.78 12.81
CA ILE A 33 -7.11 13.60 11.34
C ILE A 33 -6.12 14.50 10.59
N ASP A 34 -5.51 15.48 11.25
CA ASP A 34 -4.67 16.49 10.60
C ASP A 34 -3.51 15.92 9.72
N PRO A 35 -2.77 14.86 10.12
CA PRO A 35 -1.73 14.31 9.26
C PRO A 35 -2.26 13.62 7.99
N ASN A 36 -3.49 13.06 8.01
CA ASN A 36 -4.11 12.44 6.84
C ASN A 36 -4.48 13.48 5.77
N ARG A 37 -4.84 14.70 6.16
CA ARG A 37 -5.29 15.76 5.24
C ARG A 37 -4.19 16.20 4.26
N SER A 38 -2.96 16.36 4.75
CA SER A 38 -1.81 16.75 3.93
C SER A 38 -1.38 15.62 2.99
N GLY A 39 -1.33 14.38 3.50
CA GLY A 39 -1.04 13.16 2.75
C GLY A 39 -2.06 12.92 1.64
N GLU A 40 -3.35 12.91 1.98
CA GLU A 40 -4.45 12.74 1.03
C GLU A 40 -4.44 13.80 -0.08
N ARG A 41 -4.23 15.08 0.27
CA ARG A 41 -4.14 16.17 -0.72
C ARG A 41 -2.96 15.97 -1.65
N ARG A 42 -1.79 15.58 -1.11
CA ARG A 42 -0.60 15.25 -1.91
C ARG A 42 -0.87 14.07 -2.85
N PHE A 43 -1.48 12.99 -2.35
CA PHE A 43 -1.85 11.84 -3.18
C PHE A 43 -2.88 12.21 -4.25
N ARG A 44 -3.92 12.97 -3.90
CA ARG A 44 -4.94 13.46 -4.84
C ARG A 44 -4.32 14.32 -5.95
N ASN A 45 -3.37 15.18 -5.60
CA ASN A 45 -2.63 16.00 -6.57
C ASN A 45 -1.75 15.14 -7.48
N LYS A 46 -1.02 14.15 -6.93
CA LYS A 46 -0.28 13.16 -7.73
C LYS A 46 -1.21 12.41 -8.70
N ARG A 47 -2.38 11.96 -8.25
CA ARG A 47 -3.39 11.29 -9.12
C ARG A 47 -3.85 12.21 -10.26
N LYS A 48 -4.17 13.47 -9.96
CA LYS A 48 -4.57 14.47 -10.97
C LYS A 48 -3.43 14.72 -11.97
N ALA A 49 -2.19 14.83 -11.51
CA ALA A 49 -1.02 15.02 -12.37
C ALA A 49 -0.80 13.79 -13.28
N LEU A 50 -0.83 12.57 -12.74
CA LEU A 50 -0.68 11.34 -13.51
C LEU A 50 -1.78 11.14 -14.56
N ARG A 51 -3.03 11.55 -14.24
CA ARG A 51 -4.14 11.52 -15.21
C ARG A 51 -3.88 12.42 -16.43
N ARG A 52 -3.17 13.54 -16.26
CA ARG A 52 -2.82 14.47 -17.34
C ARG A 52 -1.68 13.97 -18.24
N LEU A 53 -0.90 12.99 -17.80
CA LEU A 53 0.18 12.42 -18.61
C LEU A 53 -0.35 11.49 -19.71
N SER A 54 0.38 11.38 -20.82
CA SER A 54 0.10 10.36 -21.85
C SER A 54 0.40 8.95 -21.32
N LYS A 55 -0.20 7.93 -21.94
CA LYS A 55 0.00 6.52 -21.54
C LYS A 55 1.48 6.11 -21.58
N ALA A 56 2.22 6.55 -22.59
CA ALA A 56 3.66 6.30 -22.74
C ALA A 56 4.49 6.94 -21.61
N ARG A 57 4.20 8.19 -21.24
CA ARG A 57 4.91 8.86 -20.12
C ARG A 57 4.61 8.21 -18.77
N ARG A 58 3.41 7.66 -18.59
CA ARG A 58 3.05 6.92 -17.37
C ARG A 58 3.81 5.59 -17.23
N SER A 59 4.10 4.89 -18.33
CA SER A 59 4.85 3.63 -18.26
C SER A 59 6.34 3.85 -18.03
N LEU A 60 6.89 4.99 -18.47
CA LEU A 60 8.33 5.30 -18.29
C LEU A 60 8.70 5.55 -16.82
N MET A 61 7.77 6.09 -16.03
CA MET A 61 7.96 6.31 -14.58
C MET A 61 7.72 5.04 -13.75
N ALA A 62 7.82 3.87 -14.37
CA ALA A 62 7.56 2.61 -13.73
C ALA A 62 8.81 1.87 -13.25
N ASN A 63 8.99 1.77 -11.92
CA ASN A 63 9.81 0.73 -11.33
C ASN A 63 9.28 -0.63 -11.80
N VAL A 64 10.13 -1.36 -12.53
CA VAL A 64 9.96 -2.77 -12.87
C VAL A 64 10.74 -3.53 -11.81
N TYR A 65 10.05 -4.38 -11.07
CA TYR A 65 10.69 -5.32 -10.16
C TYR A 65 10.92 -6.61 -10.94
N ASN A 66 12.14 -7.12 -10.96
CA ASN A 66 12.43 -8.44 -11.49
C ASN A 66 12.28 -9.39 -10.30
N ALA A 67 11.16 -10.10 -10.23
CA ALA A 67 11.04 -11.19 -9.27
C ALA A 67 11.90 -12.36 -9.77
N ASP A 68 12.63 -13.01 -8.86
CA ASP A 68 13.19 -14.32 -9.11
C ASP A 68 12.04 -15.32 -9.25
N ASP A 69 12.13 -16.29 -10.17
CA ASP A 69 11.08 -17.27 -10.52
C ASP A 69 10.61 -18.19 -9.35
N ALA A 70 10.99 -17.88 -8.10
CA ALA A 70 10.58 -18.62 -6.93
C ALA A 70 9.09 -18.38 -6.63
N GLU A 71 8.29 -19.46 -6.59
CA GLU A 71 6.90 -19.43 -6.11
C GLU A 71 6.79 -19.30 -4.57
N GLU A 72 7.72 -18.59 -3.94
CA GLU A 72 7.77 -18.46 -2.48
C GLU A 72 7.18 -17.12 -2.01
N MET A 73 6.43 -17.17 -0.92
CA MET A 73 5.82 -15.98 -0.32
C MET A 73 6.88 -15.17 0.44
N ILE A 74 7.29 -14.04 -0.15
CA ILE A 74 8.21 -13.08 0.47
C ILE A 74 7.41 -11.90 1.02
N ILE A 75 7.55 -11.65 2.33
CA ILE A 75 6.92 -10.52 3.03
C ILE A 75 8.02 -9.76 3.75
N GLU A 76 8.09 -8.46 3.52
CA GLU A 76 8.91 -7.51 4.29
C GLU A 76 7.98 -6.56 5.05
N LEU A 77 8.24 -6.39 6.35
CA LEU A 77 7.52 -5.48 7.21
C LEU A 77 8.42 -4.32 7.59
N TYR A 78 7.91 -3.10 7.42
CA TYR A 78 8.61 -1.87 7.76
C TYR A 78 7.80 -1.04 8.77
N ASP A 79 8.50 -0.36 9.67
CA ASP A 79 7.94 0.66 10.55
C ASP A 79 8.36 2.06 10.07
N ALA A 80 7.37 2.92 9.86
CA ALA A 80 7.58 4.30 9.45
C ALA A 80 7.99 5.22 10.61
N GLY A 81 8.04 4.74 11.85
CA GLY A 81 8.48 5.48 13.02
C GLY A 81 7.61 6.70 13.33
N GLN A 82 6.29 6.58 13.09
CA GLN A 82 5.30 7.68 13.18
C GLN A 82 5.55 8.85 12.22
N LEU A 83 6.46 8.70 11.26
CA LEU A 83 6.76 9.70 10.26
C LEU A 83 6.09 9.33 8.92
N PRO A 84 5.76 10.30 8.06
CA PRO A 84 5.23 10.03 6.72
C PRO A 84 6.31 9.57 5.73
N ILE A 85 7.34 8.88 6.22
CA ILE A 85 8.50 8.38 5.47
C ILE A 85 8.25 6.92 5.12
N LEU A 86 8.47 6.56 3.85
CA LEU A 86 8.30 5.20 3.34
C LEU A 86 9.60 4.72 2.66
N PRO A 87 9.94 3.42 2.74
CA PRO A 87 9.20 2.38 3.47
C PRO A 87 9.37 2.47 5.00
N GLY A 88 10.42 3.13 5.49
CA GLY A 88 10.76 3.20 6.92
C GLY A 88 11.91 2.25 7.26
N GLU A 89 12.00 1.85 8.53
CA GLU A 89 12.97 0.86 9.01
C GLU A 89 12.39 -0.55 8.83
N MET A 90 13.16 -1.49 8.28
CA MET A 90 12.72 -2.88 8.18
C MET A 90 12.73 -3.52 9.57
N VAL A 91 11.57 -4.01 10.00
CA VAL A 91 11.43 -4.62 11.33
C VAL A 91 11.34 -6.15 11.27
N TRP A 92 10.99 -6.71 10.11
CA TRP A 92 10.90 -8.16 9.93
C TRP A 92 10.83 -8.54 8.44
N GLN A 93 11.30 -9.75 8.10
CA GLN A 93 11.11 -10.37 6.78
C GLN A 93 10.81 -11.87 6.87
N SER A 94 10.22 -12.44 5.82
CA SER A 94 10.01 -13.89 5.67
C SER A 94 11.27 -14.70 6.02
N GLY A 95 11.09 -15.79 6.75
CA GLY A 95 12.20 -16.65 7.23
C GLY A 95 12.89 -16.15 8.50
N GLN A 96 12.73 -14.88 8.89
CA GLN A 96 13.31 -14.35 10.12
C GLN A 96 12.52 -14.78 11.36
N SER A 97 13.23 -15.24 12.39
CA SER A 97 12.67 -15.58 13.71
C SER A 97 13.38 -14.80 14.83
N PRO A 98 12.66 -14.39 15.89
CA PRO A 98 11.22 -14.55 16.10
C PRO A 98 10.38 -13.55 15.28
N LYS A 99 9.11 -13.89 15.02
CA LYS A 99 8.13 -12.92 14.48
C LYS A 99 7.91 -11.76 15.48
N PRO A 100 7.53 -10.55 14.99
CA PRO A 100 7.22 -9.41 15.84
C PRO A 100 6.14 -9.72 16.88
N LYS A 101 6.25 -9.12 18.08
CA LYS A 101 5.33 -9.39 19.19
C LYS A 101 4.13 -8.45 19.20
N GLU A 102 4.31 -7.27 18.62
CA GLU A 102 3.36 -6.18 18.52
C GLU A 102 2.10 -6.63 17.77
N LYS A 103 0.92 -6.29 18.30
CA LYS A 103 -0.35 -6.70 17.71
C LYS A 103 -0.50 -6.19 16.25
N ILE A 104 -0.15 -4.94 16.01
CA ILE A 104 -0.25 -4.30 14.69
C ILE A 104 0.66 -5.01 13.67
N ALA A 105 1.90 -5.32 14.04
CA ALA A 105 2.83 -6.06 13.19
C ALA A 105 2.31 -7.47 12.87
N LYS A 106 1.77 -8.18 13.88
CA LYS A 106 1.15 -9.50 13.68
C LYS A 106 -0.05 -9.44 12.73
N GLU A 107 -0.90 -8.43 12.85
CA GLU A 107 -2.06 -8.24 11.98
C GLU A 107 -1.64 -7.92 10.55
N ALA A 108 -0.62 -7.08 10.36
CA ALA A 108 -0.07 -6.77 9.04
C ALA A 108 0.49 -8.02 8.34
N ILE A 109 1.32 -8.80 9.05
CA ILE A 109 1.87 -10.07 8.52
C ILE A 109 0.74 -11.04 8.19
N LYS A 110 -0.19 -11.28 9.13
CA LYS A 110 -1.31 -12.20 8.93
C LYS A 110 -2.20 -11.79 7.75
N GLY A 111 -2.44 -10.49 7.59
CA GLY A 111 -3.20 -9.95 6.46
C GLY A 111 -2.53 -10.22 5.11
N ALA A 112 -1.21 -10.02 5.04
CA ALA A 112 -0.42 -10.33 3.85
C ALA A 112 -0.42 -11.84 3.55
N GLU A 113 -0.15 -12.69 4.55
CA GLU A 113 -0.12 -14.16 4.41
C GLU A 113 -1.47 -14.72 3.93
N ASN A 114 -2.58 -14.23 4.52
CA ASN A 114 -3.92 -14.63 4.11
C ASN A 114 -4.23 -14.19 2.68
N THR A 115 -3.87 -12.96 2.31
CA THR A 115 -4.13 -12.43 0.96
C THR A 115 -3.38 -13.23 -0.09
N TRP A 116 -2.08 -13.46 0.12
CA TRP A 116 -1.28 -14.29 -0.79
C TRP A 116 -1.86 -15.70 -0.91
N SER A 117 -2.23 -16.31 0.23
CA SER A 117 -2.83 -17.65 0.26
C SER A 117 -4.12 -17.75 -0.55
N VAL A 118 -5.00 -16.74 -0.47
CA VAL A 118 -6.23 -16.69 -1.27
C VAL A 118 -5.89 -16.68 -2.77
N TYR A 119 -4.93 -15.84 -3.18
CA TYR A 119 -4.54 -15.75 -4.58
C TYR A 119 -3.89 -17.03 -5.12
N LYS A 120 -2.97 -17.62 -4.36
CA LYS A 120 -2.30 -18.86 -4.77
C LYS A 120 -3.25 -20.06 -4.76
N LYS A 121 -4.03 -20.25 -3.69
CA LYS A 121 -4.90 -21.44 -3.54
C LYS A 121 -6.09 -21.43 -4.49
N LEU A 122 -6.73 -20.28 -4.70
CA LEU A 122 -7.96 -20.21 -5.51
C LEU A 122 -7.69 -19.95 -6.98
N PHE A 123 -6.60 -19.25 -7.32
CA PHE A 123 -6.34 -18.79 -8.69
C PHE A 123 -4.99 -19.24 -9.24
N ASN A 124 -4.19 -20.01 -8.48
CA ASN A 124 -2.80 -20.33 -8.79
C ASN A 124 -1.97 -19.09 -9.19
N ARG A 125 -2.30 -17.93 -8.61
CA ARG A 125 -1.63 -16.66 -8.90
C ARG A 125 -0.47 -16.45 -7.91
N ASN A 126 0.73 -16.21 -8.41
CA ASN A 126 1.87 -15.86 -7.56
C ASN A 126 1.82 -14.36 -7.19
N SER A 127 1.40 -14.03 -5.96
CA SER A 127 1.43 -12.65 -5.44
C SER A 127 0.60 -11.63 -6.27
N ILE A 128 0.94 -10.35 -6.18
CA ILE A 128 0.19 -9.22 -6.72
C ILE A 128 0.24 -9.16 -8.25
N ASP A 129 1.37 -9.50 -8.87
CA ASP A 129 1.61 -9.35 -10.31
C ASP A 129 1.71 -10.67 -11.08
N ASN A 130 1.62 -11.82 -10.40
CA ASN A 130 1.85 -13.17 -10.93
C ASN A 130 3.33 -13.53 -11.16
N MET A 131 4.26 -12.74 -10.63
CA MET A 131 5.70 -12.97 -10.77
C MET A 131 6.39 -13.14 -9.42
N GLY A 132 5.83 -12.65 -8.31
CA GLY A 132 6.39 -12.82 -6.96
C GLY A 132 6.31 -11.54 -6.16
#